data_AF-A0A364XW94-F1
#
_entry.id   AF-A0A364XW94-F1
#
_cell.length_a   1.000
_cell.length_b   1.000
_cell.length_c   1.000
_cell.angle_alpha   90.00
_cell.angle_beta   90.00
_cell.angle_gamma   90.00
#
_symmetry.space_group_name_H-M   'P 1'
#
loop_
_entity.id
_entity.type
_entity.pdbx_description
1 polymer ?
#
loop_
_entity_poly.entity_id
_entity_poly.type
_entity_poly.pdbx_seq_one_letter_code
_entity_poly.pdbx_strand_id
1 'polypeptide(L)'
;MDFDLDVQKISDLYMQVFEWLNLVSRQVNMILAIILLVICVNMVSIVLILVMERTQMIGMLKALGASNGAVRSVFIFQGMNLILKGLFWGNVLGLSLCFIQDQFKIVKLNPHDYYMEFVPISWNWEVVGLLNLLTFAVVTLVLLLPTMVISRINPIRAIRFD
;
A
#
# COMPACT_ATOMS: atom_id res chain seq x y z
N MET A 1 -26.88 14.74 -51.87
CA MET A 1 -27.27 14.43 -50.49
C MET A 1 -26.16 14.98 -49.61
N ASP A 2 -26.36 16.17 -49.04
CA ASP A 2 -25.46 16.69 -48.01
C ASP A 2 -25.66 15.82 -46.77
N PHE A 3 -24.65 15.05 -46.41
CA PHE A 3 -24.62 14.39 -45.11
C PHE A 3 -24.18 15.45 -44.11
N ASP A 4 -25.13 15.96 -43.32
CA ASP A 4 -24.87 16.83 -42.17
C ASP A 4 -24.23 15.96 -41.08
N LEU A 5 -22.91 15.85 -41.12
CA LEU A 5 -22.11 15.05 -40.20
C LEU A 5 -21.90 15.87 -38.91
N ASP A 6 -22.81 15.72 -37.96
CA ASP A 6 -22.68 16.31 -36.62
C ASP A 6 -21.66 15.50 -35.78
N VAL A 7 -20.56 16.14 -35.39
CA VAL A 7 -19.50 15.51 -34.60
C VAL A 7 -19.89 15.57 -33.12
N GLN A 8 -20.60 14.55 -32.65
CA GLN A 8 -20.93 14.40 -31.24
C GLN A 8 -19.88 13.55 -30.52
N LYS A 9 -19.44 14.01 -29.34
CA LYS A 9 -18.50 13.24 -28.53
C LYS A 9 -19.20 11.98 -28.00
N ILE A 10 -18.49 10.85 -28.04
CA ILE A 10 -18.98 9.55 -27.51
C ILE A 10 -19.34 9.66 -26.02
N SER A 11 -18.69 10.56 -25.27
CA SER A 11 -19.02 10.88 -23.88
C SER A 11 -20.44 11.41 -23.69
N ASP A 12 -20.94 12.16 -24.67
CA ASP A 12 -22.21 12.88 -24.56
C ASP A 12 -23.37 11.97 -24.99
N LEU A 13 -23.10 11.04 -25.93
CA LEU A 13 -24.01 9.97 -26.35
C LEU A 13 -24.23 8.90 -25.27
N TYR A 14 -23.21 8.60 -24.47
CA TYR A 14 -23.24 7.55 -23.43
C TYR A 14 -22.95 8.11 -22.03
N MET A 15 -23.44 9.31 -21.74
CA MET A 15 -23.17 10.05 -20.49
C MET A 15 -23.42 9.18 -19.24
N GLN A 16 -24.50 8.40 -19.22
CA GLN A 16 -24.85 7.51 -18.10
C GLN A 16 -23.78 6.43 -17.83
N VAL A 17 -23.16 5.86 -18.87
CA VAL A 17 -22.13 4.82 -18.72
C VAL A 17 -20.84 5.44 -18.17
N PHE A 18 -20.44 6.61 -18.68
CA PHE A 18 -19.25 7.31 -18.19
C PHE A 18 -19.42 7.82 -16.76
N GLU A 19 -20.61 8.28 -16.38
CA GLU A 19 -20.92 8.64 -14.99
C GLU A 19 -20.81 7.42 -14.07
N TRP A 20 -21.37 6.27 -14.46
CA TRP A 20 -21.26 5.03 -13.69
C TRP A 20 -19.80 4.56 -13.54
N LEU A 21 -19.01 4.57 -14.61
CA LEU A 21 -17.57 4.24 -14.57
C LEU A 21 -16.78 5.17 -13.64
N ASN A 22 -17.10 6.47 -13.65
CA ASN A 22 -16.50 7.44 -12.73
C ASN A 22 -16.87 7.19 -11.28
N LEU A 23 -18.13 6.82 -11.01
CA LEU A 23 -18.58 6.45 -9.66
C LEU A 23 -17.85 5.20 -9.15
N VAL A 24 -17.73 4.15 -9.97
CA VAL A 24 -17.00 2.93 -9.63
C VAL A 24 -15.52 3.24 -9.37
N SER A 25 -14.88 4.01 -10.27
CA SER A 25 -13.47 4.40 -10.12
C SER A 25 -13.21 5.18 -8.83
N ARG A 26 -14.14 6.07 -8.45
CA ARG A 26 -14.06 6.81 -7.18
C ARG A 26 -14.19 5.89 -5.97
N GLN A 27 -15.09 4.90 -6.01
CA GLN A 27 -15.26 3.94 -4.93
C GLN A 27 -14.00 3.08 -4.71
N VAL A 28 -13.40 2.59 -5.79
CA VAL A 28 -12.14 1.81 -5.73
C VAL A 28 -11.04 2.64 -5.08
N ASN A 29 -10.87 3.90 -5.49
CA ASN A 29 -9.86 4.79 -4.91
C ASN A 29 -10.10 5.04 -3.41
N MET A 30 -11.34 5.17 -2.96
CA MET A 30 -11.67 5.32 -1.53
C MET A 30 -11.30 4.06 -0.73
N ILE A 31 -11.63 2.87 -1.24
CA ILE A 31 -11.29 1.60 -0.58
C ILE A 31 -9.77 1.44 -0.48
N LEU A 32 -9.04 1.73 -1.56
CA LEU A 32 -7.57 1.70 -1.56
C LEU A 32 -6.97 2.63 -0.50
N ALA A 33 -7.52 3.84 -0.35
CA ALA A 33 -7.07 4.79 0.67
C ALA A 33 -7.31 4.26 2.10
N ILE A 34 -8.45 3.62 2.36
CA ILE A 34 -8.75 3.02 3.66
C ILE A 34 -7.80 1.85 3.97
N ILE A 35 -7.56 0.96 3.00
CA ILE A 35 -6.63 -0.16 3.16
C ILE A 35 -5.22 0.38 3.46
N LEU A 36 -4.77 1.40 2.74
CA LEU A 36 -3.47 2.03 2.97
C LEU A 36 -3.38 2.61 4.40
N LEU A 37 -4.43 3.27 4.89
CA LEU A 37 -4.49 3.78 6.25
C LEU A 37 -4.36 2.65 7.28
N VAL A 38 -5.10 1.55 7.10
CA VAL A 38 -5.05 0.39 7.99
C VAL A 38 -3.64 -0.22 8.01
N ILE A 39 -2.99 -0.36 6.85
CA ILE A 39 -1.61 -0.83 6.74
C ILE A 39 -0.66 0.09 7.51
N CYS A 40 -0.79 1.40 7.34
CA CYS A 40 0.05 2.38 8.04
C CYS A 40 -0.06 2.25 9.57
N VAL A 41 -1.28 2.17 10.11
CA VAL A 41 -1.49 1.99 11.55
C VAL A 41 -0.92 0.67 12.04
N ASN A 42 -1.15 -0.42 11.30
CA ASN A 42 -0.63 -1.73 11.64
C ASN A 42 0.91 -1.74 11.65
N MET A 43 1.53 -1.09 10.67
CA MET A 43 2.98 -0.97 10.57
C MET A 43 3.57 -0.22 11.76
N VAL A 44 2.92 0.87 12.20
CA VAL A 44 3.32 1.61 13.40
C VAL A 44 3.31 0.69 14.62
N SER A 45 2.25 -0.10 14.79
CA SER A 45 2.13 -1.05 15.90
C SER A 45 3.24 -2.11 15.89
N ILE A 46 3.51 -2.73 14.74
CA ILE A 46 4.56 -3.75 14.59
C ILE A 46 5.93 -3.17 14.95
N VAL A 47 6.28 -1.99 14.42
CA VAL A 47 7.59 -1.40 14.66
C VAL A 47 7.73 -0.91 16.10
N LEU A 48 6.67 -0.37 16.70
CA LEU A 48 6.68 -0.01 18.12
C LEU A 48 6.96 -1.23 19.01
N ILE A 49 6.25 -2.33 18.78
CA ILE A 49 6.46 -3.60 19.51
C ILE A 49 7.90 -4.06 19.34
N LEU A 50 8.41 -4.06 18.10
CA LEU A 50 9.77 -4.49 17.79
C LEU A 50 10.85 -3.61 18.46
N VAL A 51 10.60 -2.31 18.61
CA VAL A 51 11.46 -1.41 19.39
C VAL A 51 11.40 -1.73 20.88
N MET A 52 10.20 -1.96 21.42
CA MET A 52 10.01 -2.27 22.84
C MET A 52 10.68 -3.59 23.24
N GLU A 53 10.51 -4.65 22.46
CA GLU A 53 11.18 -5.95 22.69
C GLU A 53 12.70 -5.84 22.65
N ARG A 54 13.24 -4.90 21.87
CA ARG A 54 14.69 -4.68 21.72
C ARG A 54 15.22 -3.52 22.56
N THR A 55 14.45 -3.01 23.55
CA THR A 55 14.84 -1.86 24.39
C THR A 55 16.18 -2.07 25.11
N GLN A 56 16.43 -3.27 25.65
CA GLN A 56 17.69 -3.59 26.33
C GLN A 56 18.89 -3.52 25.38
N MET A 57 18.75 -4.04 24.16
CA MET A 57 19.78 -3.97 23.11
C MET A 57 20.04 -2.53 22.68
N ILE A 58 18.99 -1.71 22.55
CA ILE A 58 19.12 -0.27 22.28
C ILE A 58 19.90 0.42 23.41
N GLY A 59 19.61 0.09 24.67
CA GLY A 59 20.32 0.60 25.84
C GLY A 59 21.81 0.27 25.82
N MET A 60 22.16 -0.99 25.53
CA MET A 60 23.56 -1.42 25.39
C MET A 60 24.28 -0.71 24.25
N LEU A 61 23.67 -0.60 23.07
CA LEU A 61 24.28 0.08 21.92
C LEU A 61 24.57 1.55 22.24
N LYS A 62 23.63 2.24 22.90
CA LYS A 62 23.82 3.64 23.33
C LYS A 62 24.89 3.77 24.41
N ALA A 63 24.99 2.80 25.34
CA ALA A 63 26.05 2.76 26.34
C ALA A 63 27.45 2.54 25.74
N LEU A 64 27.53 1.80 24.63
CA LEU A 64 28.75 1.61 23.84
C LEU A 64 29.09 2.81 22.92
N GLY A 65 28.28 3.88 22.93
CA GLY A 65 28.53 5.10 22.17
C GLY A 65 27.75 5.24 20.86
N ALA A 66 26.81 4.35 20.55
CA ALA A 66 25.98 4.49 19.36
C ALA A 66 25.06 5.73 19.45
N SER A 67 25.03 6.53 18.38
CA SER A 67 24.13 7.68 18.29
C SER A 67 22.68 7.24 18.11
N ASN A 68 21.73 8.09 18.53
CA ASN A 68 20.30 7.86 18.29
C ASN A 68 19.99 7.65 16.80
N GLY A 69 20.69 8.35 15.90
CA GLY A 69 20.53 8.22 14.45
C GLY A 69 20.97 6.85 13.93
N ALA A 70 22.10 6.33 14.41
CA ALA A 70 22.59 5.01 14.04
C ALA A 70 21.58 3.92 14.44
N VAL A 71 21.10 3.95 15.70
CA VAL A 71 20.08 3.01 16.16
C VAL A 71 18.79 3.14 15.36
N ARG A 72 18.31 4.38 15.12
CA ARG A 72 17.10 4.63 14.33
C ARG A 72 17.18 4.05 12.92
N SER A 73 18.33 4.19 12.25
CA SER A 73 18.54 3.68 10.90
C SER A 73 18.36 2.16 10.79
N VAL A 74 18.76 1.40 11.81
CA VAL A 74 18.57 -0.06 11.86
C VAL A 74 17.09 -0.42 11.87
N PHE A 75 16.28 0.27 12.69
CA PHE A 75 14.84 0.00 12.76
C PHE A 75 14.10 0.45 11.49
N ILE A 76 14.51 1.56 10.87
CA ILE A 76 13.98 1.98 9.57
C ILE A 76 14.30 0.92 8.51
N PHE A 77 15.53 0.45 8.45
CA PHE A 77 15.94 -0.58 7.50
C PHE A 77 15.17 -1.89 7.69
N GLN A 78 14.94 -2.31 8.93
CA GLN A 78 14.10 -3.48 9.23
C GLN A 78 12.65 -3.29 8.78
N GLY A 79 12.08 -2.10 9.01
CA GLY A 79 10.75 -1.76 8.52
C GLY A 79 10.67 -1.77 6.98
N MET A 80 11.65 -1.18 6.30
CA MET A 80 11.73 -1.21 4.83
C MET A 80 11.83 -2.64 4.29
N ASN A 81 12.65 -3.49 4.90
CA ASN A 81 12.79 -4.89 4.51
C ASN A 81 11.47 -5.66 4.70
N LEU A 82 10.72 -5.36 5.77
CA LEU A 82 9.40 -5.95 6.01
C LEU A 82 8.39 -5.55 4.93
N ILE A 83 8.35 -4.26 4.55
CA ILE A 83 7.48 -3.76 3.48
C ILE A 83 7.87 -4.37 2.13
N LEU A 84 9.16 -4.44 1.79
CA LEU A 84 9.63 -5.01 0.53
C LEU A 84 9.20 -6.48 0.38
N LYS A 85 9.33 -7.28 1.44
CA LYS A 85 8.86 -8.67 1.43
C LYS A 85 7.33 -8.74 1.31
N GLY A 86 6.61 -7.86 2.00
CA GLY A 86 5.16 -7.76 1.89
C GLY A 86 4.69 -7.40 0.48
N LEU A 87 5.33 -6.41 -0.15
CA LEU A 87 5.06 -6.04 -1.54
C LEU A 87 5.42 -7.17 -2.49
N PHE A 88 6.56 -7.83 -2.32
CA PHE A 88 6.96 -8.95 -3.18
C PHE A 88 5.91 -10.06 -3.16
N TRP A 89 5.55 -10.57 -1.98
CA TRP A 89 4.53 -11.62 -1.84
C TRP A 89 3.13 -11.15 -2.24
N GLY A 90 2.79 -9.89 -1.93
CA GLY A 90 1.51 -9.29 -2.33
C GLY A 90 1.35 -9.19 -3.85
N ASN A 91 2.40 -8.78 -4.57
CA ASN A 91 2.38 -8.76 -6.04
C ASN A 91 2.34 -10.16 -6.62
N VAL A 92 3.12 -11.11 -6.08
CA VAL A 92 3.06 -12.51 -6.53
C VAL A 92 1.64 -13.05 -6.41
N LEU A 93 0.99 -12.88 -5.26
CA LEU A 93 -0.38 -13.33 -5.06
C LEU A 93 -1.39 -12.57 -5.93
N GLY A 94 -1.33 -11.24 -5.93
CA GLY A 94 -2.26 -10.39 -6.67
C GLY A 94 -2.20 -10.61 -8.19
N LEU A 95 -0.98 -10.63 -8.76
CA LEU A 95 -0.78 -10.87 -10.18
C LEU A 95 -1.15 -12.32 -10.56
N SER A 96 -0.88 -13.29 -9.69
CA SER A 96 -1.30 -14.68 -9.94
C SER A 96 -2.83 -14.80 -9.99
N LEU A 97 -3.54 -14.13 -9.08
CA LEU A 97 -5.01 -14.09 -9.11
C LEU A 97 -5.53 -13.40 -10.36
N CYS A 98 -4.91 -12.28 -10.77
CA CYS A 98 -5.25 -11.62 -12.02
C CYS A 98 -5.02 -12.54 -13.23
N PHE A 99 -3.92 -13.27 -13.28
CA PHE A 99 -3.65 -14.22 -14.36
C PHE A 99 -4.67 -15.34 -14.43
N ILE A 100 -5.06 -15.91 -13.28
CA ILE A 100 -6.08 -16.96 -13.22
C ILE A 100 -7.44 -16.40 -13.70
N GLN A 101 -7.82 -15.21 -13.27
CA GLN A 101 -9.08 -14.60 -13.70
C GLN A 101 -9.09 -14.28 -15.20
N ASP A 102 -7.96 -13.83 -15.76
CA ASP A 102 -7.82 -13.53 -17.19
C ASP A 102 -7.97 -14.80 -18.06
N GLN A 103 -7.36 -15.92 -17.65
CA GLN A 103 -7.41 -17.17 -18.39
C GLN A 103 -8.71 -17.95 -18.19
N PHE A 104 -9.17 -18.08 -16.95
CA PHE A 104 -10.28 -18.97 -16.59
C PHE A 104 -11.62 -18.25 -16.46
N LYS A 105 -11.65 -16.91 -16.47
CA LYS A 105 -12.87 -16.06 -16.38
C LYS A 105 -13.82 -16.54 -15.27
N ILE A 106 -13.26 -16.84 -14.11
CA ILE A 106 -13.96 -17.49 -12.99
C ILE A 106 -15.05 -16.56 -12.44
N VAL A 107 -14.72 -15.27 -12.30
CA VAL A 107 -15.67 -14.23 -11.88
C VAL A 107 -16.47 -13.76 -13.09
N LYS A 108 -17.66 -14.34 -13.23
CA LYS A 108 -18.68 -13.93 -14.19
C LYS A 108 -19.53 -12.83 -13.58
N LEU A 109 -19.87 -11.81 -14.35
CA LEU A 109 -20.83 -10.79 -13.94
C LEU A 109 -22.18 -11.05 -14.60
N ASN A 110 -23.25 -10.61 -13.94
CA ASN A 110 -24.56 -10.55 -14.56
C ASN A 110 -24.55 -9.43 -15.63
N PRO A 111 -24.69 -9.74 -16.92
CA PRO A 111 -24.61 -8.73 -18.00
C PRO A 111 -25.68 -7.64 -17.85
N HIS A 112 -26.79 -7.97 -17.19
CA HIS A 112 -27.89 -7.04 -16.94
C HIS A 112 -27.53 -5.93 -15.94
N ASP A 113 -26.62 -6.22 -14.99
CA ASP A 113 -26.27 -5.27 -13.91
C ASP A 113 -24.95 -4.54 -14.19
N TYR A 114 -24.04 -5.16 -14.95
CA TYR A 114 -22.67 -4.68 -15.13
C TYR A 114 -22.27 -4.42 -16.58
N TYR A 115 -23.17 -4.61 -17.55
CA TYR A 115 -22.92 -4.43 -18.99
C TYR A 115 -21.72 -5.25 -19.54
N MET A 116 -21.23 -6.23 -18.78
CA MET A 116 -20.07 -7.08 -19.09
C MET A 116 -20.34 -8.51 -18.59
N GLU A 117 -19.88 -9.52 -19.32
CA GLU A 117 -20.06 -10.94 -18.95
C GLU A 117 -19.01 -11.45 -17.95
N PHE A 118 -17.83 -10.84 -17.93
CA PHE A 118 -16.71 -11.19 -17.06
C PHE A 118 -15.88 -9.94 -16.74
N VAL A 119 -15.14 -9.95 -15.62
CA VAL A 119 -14.25 -8.85 -15.24
C VAL A 119 -13.05 -8.86 -16.20
N PRO A 120 -12.89 -7.87 -17.09
CA PRO A 120 -11.72 -7.81 -17.95
C PRO A 120 -10.49 -7.39 -17.13
N ILE A 121 -9.35 -8.04 -17.38
CA ILE A 121 -8.09 -7.69 -16.72
C ILE A 121 -7.21 -6.94 -17.70
N SER A 122 -6.86 -5.71 -17.33
CA SER A 122 -5.93 -4.87 -18.08
C SER A 122 -4.57 -4.90 -17.39
N TRP A 123 -3.57 -5.44 -18.09
CA TRP A 123 -2.20 -5.50 -17.63
C TRP A 123 -1.49 -4.16 -17.85
N ASN A 124 -1.77 -3.19 -16.99
CA ASN A 124 -1.06 -1.91 -16.99
C ASN A 124 0.08 -1.92 -15.96
N TRP A 125 1.29 -2.24 -16.43
CA TRP A 125 2.49 -2.29 -15.59
C TRP A 125 2.89 -0.93 -15.00
N GLU A 126 2.54 0.18 -15.65
CA GLU A 126 2.79 1.52 -15.12
C GLU A 126 1.97 1.76 -13.86
N VAL A 127 0.69 1.38 -13.88
CA VAL A 127 -0.20 1.49 -12.71
C VAL A 127 0.29 0.60 -11.57
N VAL A 128 0.69 -0.64 -11.86
CA VAL A 128 1.25 -1.56 -10.85
C VAL A 128 2.53 -0.97 -10.25
N GLY A 129 3.43 -0.43 -11.06
CA GLY A 129 4.66 0.21 -10.60
C GLY A 129 4.38 1.44 -9.73
N LEU A 130 3.45 2.31 -10.15
CA LEU A 130 3.10 3.52 -9.44
C LEU A 130 2.43 3.22 -8.10
N LEU A 131 1.54 2.23 -8.04
CA LEU A 131 0.93 1.76 -6.79
C LEU A 131 1.98 1.24 -5.81
N ASN A 132 2.89 0.37 -6.27
CA ASN A 132 3.97 -0.15 -5.43
C ASN A 132 4.87 0.97 -4.90
N LEU A 133 5.23 1.93 -5.76
CA LEU A 133 6.06 3.07 -5.38
C LEU A 133 5.36 3.95 -4.34
N LEU A 134 4.09 4.29 -4.56
CA LEU A 134 3.30 5.09 -3.61
C LEU A 134 3.14 4.38 -2.26
N THR A 135 2.77 3.10 -2.27
CA THR A 135 2.64 2.33 -1.04
C THR A 135 3.96 2.27 -0.29
N PHE A 136 5.07 1.98 -0.97
CA PHE A 136 6.38 1.96 -0.36
C PHE A 136 6.78 3.32 0.24
N ALA A 137 6.57 4.41 -0.50
CA ALA A 137 6.89 5.76 -0.05
C ALA A 137 6.05 6.18 1.18
N VAL A 138 4.74 5.97 1.13
CA VAL A 138 3.83 6.35 2.22
C VAL A 138 4.14 5.56 3.49
N VAL A 139 4.28 4.24 3.39
CA VAL A 139 4.54 3.42 4.58
C VAL A 139 5.94 3.71 5.15
N THR A 140 6.95 3.96 4.30
CA THR A 140 8.29 4.37 4.75
C THR A 140 8.26 5.73 5.46
N LEU A 141 7.43 6.67 5.01
CA LEU A 141 7.26 7.96 5.69
C LEU A 141 6.60 7.74 7.07
N VAL A 142 5.57 6.91 7.14
CA VAL A 142 4.89 6.57 8.40
C VAL A 142 5.83 5.88 9.40
N LEU A 143 6.75 5.03 8.92
CA LEU A 143 7.79 4.40 9.75
C LEU A 143 8.69 5.40 10.50
N LEU A 144 8.81 6.64 10.02
CA LEU A 144 9.57 7.66 10.71
C LEU A 144 8.95 8.02 12.06
N LEU A 145 7.63 7.86 12.25
CA LEU A 145 6.92 8.21 13.48
C LEU A 145 7.31 7.33 14.68
N PRO A 146 7.15 5.99 14.66
CA PRO A 146 7.48 5.15 15.81
C PRO A 146 8.99 5.17 16.12
N THR A 147 9.83 5.33 15.09
CA THR A 147 11.29 5.35 15.28
C THR A 147 11.79 6.61 15.98
N MET A 148 10.99 7.69 16.07
CA MET A 148 11.31 8.84 16.92
C MET A 148 11.26 8.50 18.41
N VAL A 149 10.47 7.51 18.84
CA VAL A 149 10.37 7.10 20.25
C VAL A 149 11.73 6.60 20.78
N ILE A 150 12.58 6.03 19.91
CA ILE A 150 13.94 5.55 20.22
C ILE A 150 14.80 6.65 20.85
N SER A 151 14.62 7.90 20.41
CA SER A 151 15.38 9.05 20.94
C SER A 151 15.15 9.29 22.44
N ARG A 152 13.99 8.89 22.96
CA ARG A 152 13.57 9.09 24.36
C ARG A 152 13.95 7.94 25.30
N ILE A 153 14.53 6.86 24.77
CA ILE A 153 14.95 5.70 25.58
C ILE A 153 16.25 6.04 26.34
N ASN A 154 16.16 6.08 27.66
CA ASN A 154 17.30 6.33 28.56
C ASN A 154 18.08 5.03 28.85
N PRO A 155 19.39 4.95 28.52
CA PRO A 155 20.19 3.72 28.66
C PRO A 155 20.21 3.16 30.08
N ILE A 156 20.29 4.03 31.08
CA ILE A 156 20.40 3.67 32.51
C ILE A 156 19.12 3.00 33.01
N ARG A 157 17.95 3.39 32.50
CA ARG A 157 16.66 2.74 32.85
C ARG A 157 16.42 1.46 32.04
N ALA A 158 17.01 1.34 30.85
CA ALA A 158 16.84 0.16 29.98
C ALA A 158 17.67 -1.05 30.45
N ILE A 159 18.80 -0.81 31.15
CA ILE A 159 19.72 -1.86 31.62
C ILE A 159 19.44 -2.26 33.08
N ARG A 160 18.69 -1.44 33.82
CA ARG A 160 18.32 -1.76 35.19
C ARG A 160 17.23 -2.85 35.17
N PHE A 161 17.63 -4.07 35.49
CA PHE A 161 16.72 -5.14 35.88
C PHE A 161 16.14 -4.77 37.26
N ASP A 162 14.84 -4.53 37.32
CA ASP A 162 14.07 -4.95 38.51
C ASP A 162 13.67 -6.41 38.31
#